data_AF-A0A8J9VEI9-F1
#
_entry.id   AF-A0A8J9VEI9-F1
#
_cell.length_a   1.000
_cell.length_b   1.000
_cell.length_c   1.000
_cell.angle_alpha   90.00
_cell.angle_beta   90.00
_cell.angle_gamma   90.00
#
_symmetry.space_group_name_H-M   'P 1'
#
loop_
_entity.id
_entity.type
_entity.pdbx_description
1 polymer ?
#
loop_
_entity_poly.entity_id
_entity_poly.type
_entity_poly.pdbx_seq_one_letter_code
_entity_poly.pdbx_strand_id
1 'polypeptide(L)'
;MTVMNIRRTKLCRFKDFPATTYPDDYLYSWNPCEPFSQGSSCEDVAVCQKTKNGSNDYDLGHQSSVQFQAAKSDDTGEVLVVAMYITEDQLRVTLVVLQCATGGTNFTVVGAVPANTIIYHFILGSPCACPGAGPNCAGSSLSIGTLICISVLAASVVYFIFGFILKAVVKRKVGWEAIPNGDFWKSLPSYIKDGCIYATSHCRRLVKDSHDYSAI
;
A
#
# COMPACT_ATOMS: atom_id res chain seq x y z
N MET A 1 15.00 -2.56 -15.60
CA MET A 1 14.52 -3.20 -14.37
C MET A 1 13.63 -2.19 -13.66
N THR A 2 12.33 -2.23 -13.90
CA THR A 2 11.40 -1.20 -13.45
C THR A 2 10.84 -1.61 -12.09
N VAL A 3 11.23 -0.89 -11.05
CA VAL A 3 10.73 -1.08 -9.68
C VAL A 3 9.21 -0.84 -9.68
N MET A 4 8.46 -1.87 -9.30
CA MET A 4 7.00 -1.85 -9.24
C MET A 4 6.59 -0.90 -8.10
N ASN A 5 6.11 0.29 -8.47
CA ASN A 5 5.81 1.36 -7.52
C ASN A 5 4.42 1.15 -6.91
N ILE A 6 4.38 0.39 -5.81
CA ILE A 6 3.15 0.11 -5.05
C ILE A 6 2.76 1.36 -4.23
N ARG A 7 1.66 2.02 -4.61
CA ARG A 7 1.21 3.28 -4.00
C ARG A 7 0.62 3.10 -2.59
N ARG A 8 1.37 3.56 -1.59
CA ARG A 8 1.09 4.15 -0.25
C ARG A 8 -0.33 4.36 0.37
N THR A 9 -1.41 3.63 0.07
CA THR A 9 -2.70 3.85 0.84
C THR A 9 -3.48 2.62 1.31
N LYS A 10 -2.87 1.45 1.36
CA LYS A 10 -3.30 0.36 2.26
C LYS A 10 -2.01 -0.27 2.74
N LEU A 11 -1.80 -0.38 4.05
CA LEU A 11 -0.57 -0.96 4.60
C LEU A 11 -0.30 -2.28 3.85
N CYS A 12 0.76 -2.34 3.03
CA CYS A 12 1.26 -3.59 2.44
C CYS A 12 1.70 -4.59 3.52
N ARG A 13 1.62 -4.18 4.79
CA ARG A 13 2.10 -4.90 5.93
C ARG A 13 1.05 -5.88 6.43
N PHE A 14 1.40 -7.15 6.38
CA PHE A 14 0.74 -8.20 7.12
C PHE A 14 1.29 -8.14 8.54
N LYS A 15 0.43 -7.90 9.53
CA LYS A 15 0.84 -7.68 10.92
C LYS A 15 0.22 -8.76 11.81
N ASP A 16 1.07 -9.34 12.65
CA ASP A 16 0.70 -10.22 13.75
C ASP A 16 -0.12 -11.46 13.33
N PHE A 17 0.33 -12.15 12.28
CA PHE A 17 -0.26 -13.42 11.84
C PHE A 17 0.29 -14.60 12.66
N PRO A 18 -0.56 -15.52 13.14
CA PRO A 18 -0.09 -16.75 13.77
C PRO A 18 0.38 -17.76 12.72
N ALA A 19 1.31 -18.64 13.11
CA ALA A 19 1.64 -19.82 12.30
C ALA A 19 0.46 -20.81 12.27
N THR A 20 0.12 -21.30 11.08
CA THR A 20 -1.08 -22.12 10.83
C THR A 20 -0.76 -23.59 10.63
N THR A 21 0.37 -23.91 9.99
CA THR A 21 0.78 -25.29 9.69
C THR A 21 1.61 -25.89 10.82
N TYR A 22 2.56 -25.12 11.36
CA TYR A 22 3.35 -25.46 12.54
C TYR A 22 3.09 -24.41 13.63
N PRO A 23 1.99 -24.54 14.38
CA PRO A 23 1.61 -23.55 15.39
C PRO A 23 2.70 -23.40 16.47
N ASP A 24 2.97 -22.16 16.83
CA ASP A 24 3.90 -21.79 17.88
C ASP A 24 3.37 -20.61 18.70
N ASP A 25 4.16 -20.11 19.65
CA ASP A 25 3.80 -18.99 20.52
C ASP A 25 4.26 -17.64 20.01
N TYR A 26 4.37 -17.51 18.69
CA TYR A 26 4.79 -16.31 18.02
C TYR A 26 3.72 -15.73 17.09
N LEU A 27 3.91 -14.45 16.76
CA LEU A 27 3.15 -13.69 15.79
C LEU A 27 4.14 -13.09 14.79
N TYR A 28 3.79 -13.15 13.51
CA TYR A 28 4.67 -12.80 12.41
C TYR A 28 4.14 -11.60 11.66
N SER A 29 5.05 -10.71 11.29
CA SER A 29 4.76 -9.53 10.49
C SER A 29 5.69 -9.47 9.29
N TRP A 30 5.15 -9.09 8.13
CA TRP A 30 5.90 -8.98 6.88
C TRP A 30 5.41 -7.78 6.08
N ASN A 31 6.33 -7.05 5.46
CA ASN A 31 6.03 -5.97 4.53
C ASN A 31 6.87 -6.13 3.25
N PRO A 32 6.27 -6.47 2.09
CA PRO A 32 7.00 -6.54 0.82
C PRO A 32 7.40 -5.18 0.26
N CYS A 33 6.78 -4.08 0.70
CA CYS A 33 6.86 -2.79 0.03
C CYS A 33 7.96 -1.88 0.60
N GLU A 34 8.01 -1.74 1.92
CA GLU A 34 8.92 -0.84 2.63
C GLU A 34 9.39 -1.53 3.92
N PRO A 35 10.63 -1.30 4.38
CA PRO A 35 11.06 -1.80 5.67
C PRO A 35 10.25 -1.16 6.81
N PHE A 36 10.20 -1.82 7.96
CA PHE A 36 9.49 -1.34 9.13
C PHE A 36 10.23 -1.68 10.41
N SER A 37 9.93 -0.91 11.47
CA SER A 37 10.39 -1.21 12.82
C SER A 37 9.22 -1.64 13.72
N GLN A 38 9.49 -2.56 14.65
CA GLN A 38 8.53 -3.05 15.64
C GLN A 38 9.25 -3.66 16.83
N GLY A 39 8.94 -3.20 18.04
CA GLY A 39 9.62 -3.73 19.23
C GLY A 39 11.05 -3.22 19.31
N SER A 40 11.95 -4.06 19.82
CA SER A 40 13.31 -3.70 20.21
C SER A 40 14.40 -4.22 19.27
N SER A 41 14.16 -5.36 18.64
CA SER A 41 15.12 -6.12 17.83
C SER A 41 14.79 -6.08 16.34
N CYS A 42 13.56 -5.74 15.95
CA CYS A 42 13.17 -5.54 14.56
C CYS A 42 13.24 -4.05 14.20
N GLU A 43 14.39 -3.56 13.74
CA GLU A 43 14.60 -2.22 13.22
C GLU A 43 14.93 -2.27 11.72
N ASP A 44 14.21 -1.50 10.89
CA ASP A 44 14.42 -1.46 9.43
C ASP A 44 14.37 -2.86 8.77
N VAL A 45 13.47 -3.72 9.22
CA VAL A 45 13.33 -5.11 8.75
C VAL A 45 12.20 -5.25 7.72
N ALA A 46 12.27 -6.30 6.90
CA ALA A 46 11.14 -6.72 6.05
C ALA A 46 10.24 -7.74 6.76
N VAL A 47 10.81 -8.53 7.68
CA VAL A 47 10.11 -9.59 8.40
C VAL A 47 10.47 -9.52 9.88
N CYS A 48 9.46 -9.61 10.74
CA CYS A 48 9.64 -9.64 12.19
C CYS A 48 8.77 -10.72 12.81
N GLN A 49 9.28 -11.37 13.85
CA GLN A 49 8.54 -12.26 14.73
C GLN A 49 8.51 -11.68 16.13
N LYS A 50 7.38 -11.79 16.84
CA LYS A 50 7.28 -11.47 18.27
C LYS A 50 6.58 -12.56 19.04
N THR A 51 6.85 -12.66 20.34
CA THR A 51 6.06 -13.55 21.21
C THR A 51 4.62 -13.04 21.29
N LYS A 52 3.64 -13.94 21.45
CA LYS A 52 2.22 -13.56 21.62
C LYS A 52 1.99 -12.58 22.78
N ASN A 53 2.79 -12.71 23.84
CA ASN A 53 2.75 -11.81 25.00
C ASN A 53 3.44 -10.46 24.73
N GLY A 54 4.08 -10.28 23.57
CA GLY A 54 4.76 -9.05 23.15
C GLY A 54 6.07 -8.77 23.89
N SER A 55 6.58 -9.71 24.69
CA SER A 55 7.75 -9.51 25.54
C SER A 55 9.06 -9.49 24.78
N ASN A 56 9.17 -10.27 23.69
CA ASN A 56 10.37 -10.37 22.87
C ASN A 56 9.99 -10.31 21.40
N ASP A 57 10.90 -9.76 20.61
CA ASP A 57 10.82 -9.70 19.16
C ASP A 57 12.15 -10.10 18.52
N TYR A 58 12.10 -10.55 17.27
CA TYR A 58 13.18 -11.21 16.57
C TYR A 58 13.16 -10.82 15.10
N ASP A 59 14.26 -10.24 14.62
CA ASP A 59 14.50 -10.01 13.20
C ASP A 59 14.52 -11.34 12.44
N LEU A 60 13.81 -11.39 11.31
CA LEU A 60 13.73 -12.53 10.40
C LEU A 60 14.12 -12.18 8.96
N GLY A 61 14.62 -10.97 8.71
CA GLY A 61 15.25 -10.58 7.46
C GLY A 61 14.98 -9.14 7.05
N HIS A 62 15.96 -8.54 6.37
CA HIS A 62 15.92 -7.15 5.93
C HIS A 62 15.44 -6.99 4.48
N GLN A 63 14.81 -5.86 4.19
CA GLN A 63 14.36 -5.53 2.83
C GLN A 63 15.53 -5.44 1.84
N SER A 64 16.71 -5.00 2.30
CA SER A 64 17.94 -4.90 1.51
C SER A 64 18.47 -6.25 1.03
N SER A 65 18.13 -7.34 1.72
CA SER A 65 18.59 -8.71 1.41
C SER A 65 17.74 -9.42 0.35
N VAL A 66 16.62 -8.83 -0.07
CA VAL A 66 15.59 -9.54 -0.85
C VAL A 66 16.16 -10.13 -2.14
N GLN A 67 15.95 -11.44 -2.33
CA GLN A 67 16.26 -12.15 -3.57
C GLN A 67 15.01 -12.85 -4.10
N PHE A 68 14.79 -12.78 -5.41
CA PHE A 68 13.67 -13.47 -6.06
C PHE A 68 14.19 -14.66 -6.85
N GLN A 69 13.61 -15.83 -6.58
CA GLN A 69 13.84 -17.04 -7.36
C GLN A 69 12.54 -17.48 -8.02
N ALA A 70 12.62 -17.87 -9.28
CA ALA A 70 11.49 -18.46 -9.99
C ALA A 70 11.87 -19.88 -10.40
N ALA A 71 11.07 -20.85 -9.97
CA ALA A 71 11.15 -22.23 -10.40
C ALA A 71 9.91 -22.56 -11.23
N LYS A 72 10.05 -23.44 -12.22
CA LYS A 72 8.93 -23.97 -12.97
C LYS A 72 8.82 -25.45 -12.64
N SER A 73 7.64 -25.89 -12.22
CA SER A 73 7.37 -27.33 -12.07
C SER A 73 7.36 -27.96 -13.47
N ASP A 74 8.18 -29.00 -13.66
CA ASP A 74 8.23 -29.73 -14.92
C ASP A 74 6.93 -30.52 -15.18
N ASP A 75 6.23 -30.92 -14.11
CA ASP A 75 5.01 -31.75 -14.19
C ASP A 75 3.75 -30.92 -14.45
N THR A 76 3.57 -29.81 -13.73
CA THR A 76 2.36 -28.97 -13.84
C THR A 76 2.55 -27.76 -14.74
N GLY A 77 3.80 -27.42 -15.07
CA GLY A 77 4.15 -26.16 -15.74
C GLY A 77 3.95 -24.92 -14.87
N GLU A 78 3.60 -25.10 -13.58
CA GLU A 78 3.34 -24.02 -12.64
C GLU A 78 4.63 -23.28 -12.31
N VAL A 79 4.58 -21.94 -12.38
CA VAL A 79 5.69 -21.08 -12.00
C VAL A 79 5.54 -20.73 -10.53
N LEU A 80 6.51 -21.17 -9.73
CA LEU A 80 6.65 -20.83 -8.32
C LEU A 80 7.64 -19.68 -8.20
N VAL A 81 7.20 -18.55 -7.65
CA VAL A 81 8.11 -17.44 -7.33
C VAL A 81 8.29 -17.37 -5.82
N VAL A 82 9.54 -17.31 -5.38
CA VAL A 82 9.91 -17.25 -3.96
C VAL A 82 10.72 -15.98 -3.73
N ALA A 83 10.27 -15.15 -2.79
CA ALA A 83 11.05 -14.05 -2.25
C ALA A 83 11.78 -14.51 -0.98
N MET A 84 13.09 -14.35 -0.97
CA MET A 84 13.96 -14.73 0.13
C MET A 84 14.47 -13.49 0.85
N TYR A 85 14.36 -13.47 2.17
CA TYR A 85 14.89 -12.44 3.05
C TYR A 85 15.84 -13.10 4.04
N ILE A 86 16.95 -12.44 4.36
CA ILE A 86 18.01 -12.97 5.22
C ILE A 86 18.36 -11.90 6.26
N THR A 87 18.64 -12.33 7.49
CA THR A 87 19.12 -11.46 8.58
C THR A 87 20.58 -11.06 8.36
N GLU A 88 21.05 -9.98 8.99
CA GLU A 88 22.44 -9.51 8.82
C GLU A 88 23.48 -10.55 9.26
N ASP A 89 23.17 -11.28 10.34
CA ASP A 89 23.99 -12.39 10.86
C ASP A 89 23.93 -13.65 9.98
N GLN A 90 23.09 -13.65 8.94
CA GLN A 90 22.82 -14.78 8.04
C GLN A 90 22.33 -16.04 8.76
N LEU A 91 21.87 -15.90 10.00
CA LEU A 91 21.41 -17.02 10.81
C LEU A 91 19.95 -17.36 10.55
N ARG A 92 19.14 -16.47 9.97
CA ARG A 92 17.72 -16.70 9.71
C ARG A 92 17.35 -16.32 8.28
N VAL A 93 16.50 -17.15 7.69
CA VAL A 93 16.02 -16.98 6.32
C VAL A 93 14.51 -17.06 6.30
N THR A 94 13.85 -16.06 5.71
CA THR A 94 12.42 -16.10 5.44
C THR A 94 12.18 -16.33 3.96
N LEU A 95 11.40 -17.36 3.63
CA LEU A 95 10.95 -17.72 2.30
C LEU A 95 9.47 -17.38 2.16
N VAL A 96 9.16 -16.44 1.28
CA VAL A 96 7.79 -16.08 0.94
C VAL A 96 7.44 -16.64 -0.42
N VAL A 97 6.58 -17.64 -0.43
CA VAL A 97 6.07 -18.26 -1.65
C VAL A 97 4.94 -17.40 -2.21
N LEU A 98 5.10 -16.90 -3.43
CA LEU A 98 4.07 -16.19 -4.18
C LEU A 98 3.28 -17.21 -4.99
N GLN A 99 2.04 -17.44 -4.59
CA GLN A 99 1.16 -18.43 -5.21
C GLN A 99 0.04 -17.77 -5.99
N CYS A 100 -0.20 -18.25 -7.21
CA CYS A 100 -1.37 -17.84 -7.97
C CYS A 100 -2.65 -18.26 -7.24
N ALA A 101 -3.54 -17.31 -6.97
CA ALA A 101 -4.82 -17.57 -6.33
C ALA A 101 -5.96 -16.91 -7.10
N THR A 102 -7.05 -17.65 -7.32
CA THR A 102 -8.29 -17.12 -7.89
C THR A 102 -9.10 -16.46 -6.78
N GLY A 103 -9.12 -15.13 -6.73
CA GLY A 103 -9.87 -14.38 -5.69
C GLY A 103 -9.15 -13.13 -5.19
N GLY A 104 -9.27 -12.81 -3.90
CA GLY A 104 -8.51 -11.73 -3.28
C GLY A 104 -7.09 -12.17 -2.90
N THR A 105 -6.25 -11.21 -2.52
CA THR A 105 -4.95 -11.50 -1.90
C THR A 105 -5.14 -12.07 -0.50
N ASN A 106 -4.50 -13.20 -0.20
CA ASN A 106 -4.52 -13.84 1.12
C ASN A 106 -3.10 -14.17 1.57
N PHE A 107 -2.82 -14.00 2.85
CA PHE A 107 -1.49 -14.22 3.43
C PHE A 107 -1.58 -15.23 4.57
N THR A 108 -0.67 -16.19 4.56
CA THR A 108 -0.60 -17.24 5.57
C THR A 108 0.84 -17.47 5.99
N VAL A 109 1.01 -17.79 7.27
CA VAL A 109 2.30 -18.13 7.86
C VAL A 109 2.30 -19.62 8.14
N VAL A 110 3.25 -20.33 7.54
CA VAL A 110 3.43 -21.77 7.75
C VAL A 110 4.16 -22.01 9.08
N GLY A 111 5.15 -21.17 9.38
CA GLY A 111 6.02 -21.26 10.56
C GLY A 111 7.47 -21.63 10.18
N ALA A 112 8.28 -22.03 11.15
CA ALA A 112 9.63 -22.57 10.90
C ALA A 112 9.54 -24.02 10.40
N VAL A 113 10.26 -24.37 9.32
CA VAL A 113 10.16 -25.70 8.69
C VAL A 113 11.55 -26.36 8.48
N PRO A 114 11.81 -27.52 9.12
CA PRO A 114 11.05 -28.12 10.23
C PRO A 114 10.94 -27.20 11.46
N ALA A 115 10.07 -27.53 12.40
CA ALA A 115 9.92 -26.76 13.64
C ALA A 115 11.28 -26.60 14.36
N ASN A 116 11.53 -25.43 14.94
CA ASN A 116 12.82 -25.04 15.56
C ASN A 116 14.00 -24.90 14.57
N THR A 117 13.74 -24.66 13.29
CA THR A 117 14.79 -24.27 12.33
C THR A 117 14.89 -22.77 12.17
N ILE A 118 15.90 -22.36 11.40
CA ILE A 118 16.16 -20.97 11.02
C ILE A 118 15.45 -20.53 9.73
N ILE A 119 14.66 -21.43 9.12
CA ILE A 119 13.99 -21.17 7.84
C ILE A 119 12.49 -21.02 8.09
N TYR A 120 11.99 -19.82 7.81
CA TYR A 120 10.59 -19.44 8.02
C TYR A 120 9.85 -19.41 6.69
N HIS A 121 8.70 -20.06 6.61
CA HIS A 121 7.92 -20.15 5.38
C HIS A 121 6.62 -19.37 5.49
N PHE A 122 6.41 -18.44 4.55
CA PHE A 122 5.14 -17.74 4.36
C PHE A 122 4.59 -18.01 2.97
N ILE A 123 3.28 -17.88 2.81
CA ILE A 123 2.60 -18.00 1.52
C ILE A 123 1.74 -16.76 1.32
N LEU A 124 1.97 -16.07 0.20
CA LEU A 124 1.13 -15.00 -0.30
C LEU A 124 0.38 -15.50 -1.54
N GLY A 125 -0.90 -15.80 -1.37
CA GLY A 125 -1.81 -16.09 -2.48
C GLY A 125 -2.32 -14.78 -3.08
N SER A 126 -2.14 -14.58 -4.38
CA SER A 126 -2.66 -13.38 -5.06
C SER A 126 -2.96 -13.63 -6.54
N PRO A 127 -3.99 -12.98 -7.12
CA PRO A 127 -4.17 -12.94 -8.57
C PRO A 127 -2.96 -12.35 -9.32
N CYS A 128 -2.19 -11.48 -8.64
CA CYS A 128 -0.98 -10.89 -9.20
C CYS A 128 0.16 -11.88 -9.39
N ALA A 129 0.14 -13.02 -8.70
CA ALA A 129 1.14 -14.06 -8.86
C ALA A 129 0.81 -15.02 -10.02
N CYS A 130 -0.32 -14.84 -10.69
CA CYS A 130 -0.74 -15.70 -11.79
C CYS A 130 -0.01 -15.35 -13.10
N PRO A 131 0.31 -16.35 -13.95
CA PRO A 131 0.88 -16.12 -15.27
C PRO A 131 0.02 -15.16 -16.10
N GLY A 132 0.65 -14.15 -16.72
CA GLY A 132 -0.05 -13.16 -17.53
C GLY A 132 -0.77 -12.06 -16.74
N ALA A 133 -0.59 -12.00 -15.41
CA ALA A 133 -1.09 -10.90 -14.61
C ALA A 133 -0.47 -9.55 -15.06
N GLY A 134 -1.31 -8.63 -15.50
CA GLY A 134 -0.89 -7.27 -15.85
C GLY A 134 -0.61 -6.39 -14.63
N PRO A 135 -0.02 -5.20 -14.80
CA PRO A 135 0.36 -4.29 -13.70
C PRO A 135 -0.82 -3.82 -12.83
N ASN A 136 -2.07 -4.04 -13.26
CA ASN A 136 -3.29 -3.66 -12.54
C ASN A 136 -3.96 -4.83 -11.81
N CYS A 137 -3.27 -5.97 -11.67
CA CYS A 137 -3.77 -7.18 -11.01
C CYS A 137 -4.21 -6.93 -9.54
N ALA A 138 -3.66 -5.90 -8.89
CA ALA A 138 -3.99 -5.52 -7.51
C ALA A 138 -5.30 -4.72 -7.39
N GLY A 139 -6.05 -4.55 -8.49
CA GLY A 139 -7.23 -3.70 -8.53
C GLY A 139 -6.85 -2.23 -8.56
N SER A 140 -6.39 -1.75 -9.72
CA SER A 140 -6.21 -0.32 -9.96
C SER A 140 -7.56 0.37 -10.17
N SER A 141 -8.37 0.49 -9.12
CA SER A 141 -9.50 1.42 -9.13
C SER A 141 -8.96 2.84 -8.95
N LEU A 142 -9.39 3.80 -9.79
CA LEU A 142 -9.14 5.21 -9.52
C LEU A 142 -9.57 5.53 -8.08
N SER A 143 -8.76 6.30 -7.35
CA SER A 143 -9.16 6.80 -6.04
C SER A 143 -10.51 7.50 -6.15
N ILE A 144 -11.39 7.28 -5.16
CA ILE A 144 -12.70 7.94 -5.13
C ILE A 144 -12.57 9.46 -5.21
N GLY A 145 -11.49 10.03 -4.65
CA GLY A 145 -11.19 11.44 -4.77
C GLY A 145 -10.93 11.85 -6.23
N THR A 146 -10.17 11.05 -6.98
CA THR A 146 -9.92 11.32 -8.41
C THR A 146 -11.21 11.21 -9.22
N LEU A 147 -12.07 10.23 -8.93
CA LEU A 147 -13.36 10.09 -9.59
C LEU A 147 -14.26 11.33 -9.33
N ILE A 148 -14.34 11.78 -8.09
CA ILE A 148 -15.10 12.99 -7.71
C ILE A 148 -14.51 14.21 -8.43
N CYS A 149 -13.19 14.41 -8.41
CA CYS A 149 -12.55 15.52 -9.11
C CYS A 149 -12.86 15.54 -10.61
N ILE A 150 -12.74 14.40 -11.30
CA ILE A 150 -13.06 14.29 -12.72
C ILE A 150 -14.54 14.63 -12.97
N SER A 151 -15.45 14.12 -12.14
CA SER A 151 -16.90 14.36 -12.27
C SER A 151 -17.26 15.84 -12.09
N VAL A 152 -16.68 16.53 -11.10
CA VAL A 152 -16.91 17.95 -10.83
C VAL A 152 -16.34 18.81 -11.95
N LEU A 153 -15.14 18.47 -12.47
CA LEU A 153 -14.56 19.19 -13.60
C LEU A 153 -15.43 19.05 -14.85
N ALA A 154 -15.88 17.85 -15.19
CA ALA A 154 -16.78 17.63 -16.31
C ALA A 154 -18.09 18.42 -16.16
N ALA A 155 -18.72 18.39 -14.98
CA ALA A 155 -19.92 19.17 -14.70
C ALA A 155 -19.69 20.68 -14.81
N SER A 156 -18.54 21.18 -14.36
CA SER A 156 -18.19 22.61 -14.48
C SER A 156 -18.07 23.07 -15.94
N VAL A 157 -17.49 22.25 -16.82
CA VAL A 157 -17.38 22.58 -18.25
C VAL A 157 -18.76 22.73 -18.88
N VAL A 158 -19.66 21.76 -18.63
CA VAL A 158 -21.05 21.83 -19.12
C VAL A 158 -21.77 23.06 -18.57
N TYR A 159 -21.60 23.35 -17.28
CA TYR A 159 -22.18 24.53 -16.62
C TYR A 159 -21.69 25.85 -17.23
N PHE A 160 -20.39 25.98 -17.51
CA PHE A 160 -19.85 27.18 -18.15
C PHE A 160 -20.35 27.35 -19.58
N ILE A 161 -20.38 26.29 -20.39
CA ILE A 161 -20.87 26.35 -21.78
C ILE A 161 -22.33 26.80 -21.79
N PHE A 162 -23.19 26.08 -21.07
CA PHE A 162 -24.63 26.36 -21.08
C PHE A 162 -24.95 27.73 -20.48
N GLY A 163 -24.36 28.05 -19.34
CA GLY A 163 -24.63 29.32 -18.68
C GLY A 163 -24.00 30.52 -19.40
N PHE A 164 -22.87 30.35 -20.09
CA PHE A 164 -22.33 31.39 -20.97
C PHE A 164 -23.27 31.66 -22.14
N ILE A 165 -23.78 30.63 -22.83
CA ILE A 165 -24.76 30.80 -23.91
C ILE A 165 -25.98 31.58 -23.42
N LEU A 166 -26.56 31.20 -22.28
CA LEU A 166 -27.73 31.89 -21.73
C LEU A 166 -27.43 33.35 -21.35
N LYS A 167 -26.29 33.65 -20.74
CA LYS A 167 -25.99 35.02 -20.30
C LYS A 167 -25.48 35.93 -21.42
N ALA A 168 -24.63 35.41 -22.30
CA ALA A 168 -24.03 36.18 -23.38
C ALA A 168 -25.00 36.38 -24.55
N VAL A 169 -25.73 35.31 -24.97
CA VAL A 169 -26.59 35.38 -26.15
C VAL A 169 -27.97 35.92 -25.79
N VAL A 170 -28.62 35.37 -24.75
CA VAL A 170 -30.01 35.76 -24.40
C VAL A 170 -30.03 37.07 -23.63
N LYS A 171 -29.13 37.23 -22.64
CA LYS A 171 -29.12 38.41 -21.76
C LYS A 171 -28.13 39.51 -22.19
N ARG A 172 -27.41 39.32 -23.31
CA ARG A 172 -26.42 40.27 -23.86
C ARG A 172 -25.41 40.80 -22.84
N LYS A 173 -25.04 39.98 -21.86
CA LYS A 173 -24.00 40.34 -20.88
C LYS A 173 -22.61 40.12 -21.48
N VAL A 174 -21.70 41.06 -21.24
CA VAL A 174 -20.34 41.06 -21.80
C VAL A 174 -19.31 40.96 -20.67
N GLY A 175 -18.16 40.35 -20.96
CA GLY A 175 -17.04 40.25 -20.01
C GLY A 175 -17.35 39.34 -18.82
N TRP A 176 -16.89 39.73 -17.63
CA TRP A 176 -16.99 38.89 -16.42
C TRP A 176 -18.43 38.61 -15.97
N GLU A 177 -19.39 39.45 -16.38
CA GLU A 177 -20.80 39.24 -16.05
C GLU A 177 -21.47 38.13 -16.87
N ALA A 178 -20.85 37.74 -18.00
CA ALA A 178 -21.29 36.61 -18.81
C ALA A 178 -21.04 35.27 -18.11
N ILE A 179 -20.18 35.23 -17.09
CA ILE A 179 -19.88 34.03 -16.33
C ILE A 179 -21.03 33.74 -15.33
N PRO A 180 -21.60 32.53 -15.34
CA PRO A 180 -22.56 32.09 -14.33
C PRO A 180 -21.94 32.07 -12.93
N ASN A 181 -22.53 32.80 -11.96
CA ASN A 181 -22.05 32.92 -10.58
C ASN A 181 -20.57 33.30 -10.46
N GLY A 182 -20.14 34.35 -11.19
CA GLY A 182 -18.73 34.75 -11.25
C GLY A 182 -18.06 35.05 -9.91
N ASP A 183 -18.79 35.51 -8.90
CA ASP A 183 -18.22 35.79 -7.57
C ASP A 183 -17.82 34.53 -6.81
N PHE A 184 -18.57 33.43 -6.98
CA PHE A 184 -18.19 32.13 -6.45
C PHE A 184 -16.89 31.63 -7.08
N TRP A 185 -16.76 31.74 -8.41
CA TRP A 185 -15.55 31.28 -9.11
C TRP A 185 -14.32 32.13 -8.81
N LYS A 186 -14.50 33.42 -8.49
CA LYS A 186 -13.42 34.29 -8.00
C LYS A 186 -12.89 33.85 -6.63
N SER A 187 -13.76 33.40 -5.73
CA SER A 187 -13.37 32.98 -4.38
C SER A 187 -12.92 31.52 -4.29
N LEU A 188 -13.24 30.69 -5.28
CA LEU A 188 -12.88 29.27 -5.31
C LEU A 188 -11.37 28.99 -5.10
N PRO A 189 -10.42 29.70 -5.74
CA PRO A 189 -8.99 29.47 -5.50
C PRO A 189 -8.57 29.70 -4.05
N SER A 190 -9.17 30.71 -3.39
CA SER A 190 -8.93 30.99 -1.97
C SER A 190 -9.43 29.85 -1.09
N TYR A 191 -10.64 29.34 -1.35
CA TYR A 191 -11.19 28.19 -0.61
C TYR A 191 -10.36 26.91 -0.81
N ILE A 192 -9.85 26.66 -2.01
CA ILE A 192 -8.96 25.53 -2.28
C ILE A 192 -7.66 25.68 -1.49
N LYS A 193 -7.06 26.87 -1.49
CA LYS A 193 -5.84 27.17 -0.71
C LYS A 193 -6.08 26.91 0.78
N ASP A 194 -7.20 27.39 1.32
CA ASP A 194 -7.52 27.21 2.74
C ASP A 194 -7.71 25.73 3.09
N GLY A 195 -8.38 24.96 2.22
CA GLY A 195 -8.51 23.52 2.37
C GLY A 195 -7.16 22.79 2.34
N CYS A 196 -6.26 23.16 1.43
CA CYS A 196 -4.91 22.59 1.35
C CYS A 196 -4.07 22.91 2.60
N ILE A 197 -4.13 24.14 3.11
CA ILE A 197 -3.44 24.54 4.34
C ILE A 197 -3.99 23.75 5.52
N TYR A 198 -5.31 23.63 5.64
CA TYR A 198 -5.95 22.84 6.69
C TYR A 198 -5.47 21.38 6.67
N ALA A 199 -5.57 20.71 5.52
CA ALA A 199 -5.16 19.32 5.37
C ALA A 199 -3.67 19.10 5.69
N THR A 200 -2.79 19.94 5.13
CA THR A 200 -1.33 19.82 5.34
C THR A 200 -0.92 20.13 6.78
N SER A 201 -1.57 21.09 7.44
CA SER A 201 -1.32 21.42 8.84
C SER A 201 -1.74 20.28 9.78
N HIS A 202 -2.84 19.60 9.48
CA HIS A 202 -3.33 18.48 10.28
C HIS A 202 -2.43 17.25 10.12
N CYS A 203 -2.04 16.90 8.90
CA CYS A 203 -1.07 15.84 8.65
C CYS A 203 0.27 16.11 9.36
N ARG A 204 0.77 17.35 9.35
CA ARG A 204 2.01 17.71 10.05
C ARG A 204 1.92 17.49 11.56
N ARG A 205 0.77 17.78 12.17
CA ARG A 205 0.54 17.53 13.61
C ARG A 205 0.56 16.03 13.93
N LEU A 206 -0.15 15.22 13.13
CA LEU A 206 -0.18 13.77 13.32
C LEU A 206 1.22 13.12 13.20
N VAL A 207 2.04 13.58 12.24
CA VAL A 207 3.43 13.12 12.10
C VAL A 207 4.29 13.53 13.29
N LYS A 208 4.12 14.75 13.80
CA LYS A 208 4.85 15.24 14.97
C LYS A 208 4.50 14.44 16.22
N ASP A 209 3.21 14.24 16.48
CA ASP A 209 2.75 13.47 17.63
C ASP A 209 3.27 12.03 17.55
N SER A 210 3.24 11.39 16.38
CA SER A 210 3.82 10.06 16.16
C SER A 210 5.33 9.99 16.47
N HIS A 211 6.08 11.04 16.15
CA HIS A 211 7.51 11.12 16.48
C HIS A 211 7.74 11.26 17.98
N ASP A 212 6.93 12.08 18.66
CA ASP A 212 7.04 12.29 20.11
C ASP A 212 6.68 11.00 20.88
N TYR A 213 5.70 10.21 20.43
CA TYR A 213 5.41 8.88 21.02
C TYR A 213 6.50 7.83 20.77
N SER A 214 7.37 8.05 19.77
CA SER A 214 8.48 7.13 19.46
C SER A 214 9.78 7.51 20.18
N ALA A 215 9.79 8.64 20.90
CA ALA A 215 10.95 9.19 21.61
C ALA A 215 10.85 9.08 23.14
N ILE A 216 9.84 8.35 23.64
CA ILE A 216 9.62 7.99 25.05
C ILE A 216 9.74 6.47 25.16
#